data_AF-A0A7K2XJI5-F1
#
_entry.id   AF-A0A7K2XJI5-F1
#
_cell.length_a   1.000
_cell.length_b   1.000
_cell.length_c   1.000
_cell.angle_alpha   90.00
_cell.angle_beta   90.00
_cell.angle_gamma   90.00
#
_symmetry.space_group_name_H-M   'P 1'
#
loop_
_entity.id
_entity.type
_entity.pdbx_description
1 polymer ?
#
loop_
_entity_poly.entity_id
_entity_poly.type
_entity_poly.pdbx_seq_one_letter_code
_entity_poly.pdbx_strand_id
1 'polypeptide(L)' 'MNTDADDGWSLVVPLKPLALAKSRLAAAAGARLRPRLALAFAEDTVGAVLECARVREAVV' A
#
# COMPACT_ATOMS: atom_id res chain seq x y z
N MET A 1 -22.66 27.41 -1.40
CA MET A 1 -21.59 27.02 -2.34
C MET A 1 -20.40 26.66 -1.48
N ASN A 2 -20.25 25.36 -1.12
CA ASN A 2 -19.13 24.90 -0.30
C ASN A 2 -17.97 24.65 -1.26
N THR A 3 -16.99 25.53 -1.26
CA THR A 3 -15.82 25.43 -2.12
C THR A 3 -14.82 24.46 -1.47
N ASP A 4 -15.14 23.16 -1.44
CA ASP A 4 -14.28 22.05 -0.97
C ASP A 4 -13.14 21.71 -1.96
N ALA A 5 -12.63 22.72 -2.66
CA ALA A 5 -11.55 22.52 -3.62
C ALA A 5 -10.21 22.12 -2.92
N ASP A 6 -10.16 22.15 -1.58
CA ASP A 6 -8.95 21.96 -0.78
C ASP A 6 -8.99 20.73 0.18
N ASP A 7 -10.07 19.93 0.14
CA ASP A 7 -10.27 18.80 1.07
C ASP A 7 -9.62 17.52 0.51
N GLY A 8 -8.29 17.51 0.58
CA GLY A 8 -7.46 16.35 0.26
C GLY A 8 -7.41 15.35 1.42
N TRP A 9 -7.15 14.09 1.12
CA TRP A 9 -7.20 12.98 2.06
C TRP A 9 -5.80 12.57 2.53
N SER A 10 -5.64 12.24 3.81
CA SER A 10 -4.53 11.42 4.28
C SER A 10 -4.94 9.95 4.22
N LEU A 11 -4.07 9.09 3.70
CA LEU A 11 -4.34 7.67 3.53
C LEU A 11 -3.35 6.84 4.36
N VAL A 12 -3.87 5.89 5.14
CA VAL A 12 -3.06 4.94 5.93
C VAL A 12 -3.02 3.60 5.21
N VAL A 13 -1.82 3.10 4.92
CA VAL A 13 -1.55 1.82 4.25
C VAL A 13 -0.95 0.85 5.27
N PRO A 14 -1.78 0.13 6.05
CA PRO A 14 -1.26 -0.72 7.12
C PRO A 14 -0.48 -1.91 6.58
N LEU A 15 0.75 -2.09 7.06
CA LEU A 15 1.59 -3.24 6.71
C LEU A 15 1.61 -4.30 7.82
N LYS A 16 1.44 -5.57 7.43
CA LYS A 16 1.76 -6.71 8.29
C LYS A 16 3.26 -6.99 8.21
N PRO A 17 3.87 -7.61 9.25
CA PRO A 17 5.23 -8.13 9.14
C PRO A 17 5.39 -8.98 7.88
N LEU A 18 6.36 -8.63 7.02
CA LEU A 18 6.47 -9.21 5.68
C LEU A 18 6.60 -10.73 5.68
N ALA A 19 7.24 -11.29 6.72
CA ALA A 19 7.35 -12.72 6.94
C ALA A 19 5.99 -13.43 7.09
N LEU A 20 4.95 -12.72 7.56
CA LEU A 20 3.60 -13.25 7.79
C LEU A 20 2.59 -12.88 6.69
N ALA A 21 2.93 -11.90 5.83
CA ALA A 21 2.02 -11.36 4.83
C ALA A 21 1.77 -12.30 3.64
N LYS A 22 0.63 -12.13 2.97
CA LYS A 22 0.26 -12.80 1.70
C LYS A 22 0.43 -14.34 1.75
N SER A 23 0.01 -14.98 2.85
CA SER A 23 0.15 -16.44 3.06
C SER A 23 -0.41 -17.30 1.93
N ARG A 24 -1.50 -16.86 1.28
CA ARG A 24 -2.09 -17.52 0.11
C ARG A 24 -1.12 -17.63 -1.07
N LEU A 25 -0.13 -16.73 -1.16
CA LEU A 25 0.90 -16.75 -2.20
C LEU A 25 2.00 -17.77 -1.93
N ALA A 26 2.04 -18.41 -0.76
CA ALA A 26 3.08 -19.36 -0.40
C ALA A 26 3.17 -20.55 -1.38
N ALA A 27 2.03 -21.02 -1.91
CA ALA A 27 2.01 -22.10 -2.89
C ALA A 27 2.68 -21.74 -4.22
N ALA A 28 2.68 -20.46 -4.61
CA ALA A 28 3.22 -19.99 -5.89
C ALA A 28 4.64 -19.42 -5.78
N ALA A 29 4.96 -18.72 -4.69
CA ALA A 29 6.24 -18.01 -4.53
C ALA A 29 7.19 -18.66 -3.51
N GLY A 30 6.71 -19.63 -2.72
CA GLY A 30 7.49 -20.22 -1.63
C GLY A 30 7.86 -19.22 -0.53
N ALA A 31 8.55 -19.72 0.50
CA ALA A 31 8.86 -18.93 1.70
C ALA A 31 9.90 -17.83 1.47
N ARG A 32 10.82 -18.00 0.52
CA ARG A 32 11.92 -17.04 0.27
C ARG A 32 11.48 -15.82 -0.52
N LEU A 33 10.67 -16.01 -1.57
CA LEU A 33 10.25 -14.91 -2.44
C LEU A 33 9.01 -14.19 -1.92
N ARG A 34 8.12 -14.87 -1.19
CA ARG A 34 6.86 -14.29 -0.68
C ARG A 34 7.03 -12.98 0.11
N PRO A 35 7.99 -12.82 1.06
CA PRO A 35 8.16 -11.55 1.77
C PRO A 35 8.56 -10.40 0.84
N ARG A 36 9.37 -10.68 -0.20
CA ARG A 36 9.76 -9.67 -1.20
C ARG A 36 8.57 -9.24 -2.05
N LEU A 37 7.72 -10.19 -2.46
CA LEU A 37 6.47 -9.87 -3.18
C LEU A 37 5.48 -9.13 -2.29
N ALA A 38 5.42 -9.43 -0.99
CA ALA A 38 4.60 -8.69 -0.06
C ALA A 38 5.03 -7.21 0.05
N LEU A 39 6.34 -6.96 0.05
CA LEU A 39 6.89 -5.60 0.01
C LEU A 39 6.61 -4.92 -1.33
N ALA A 40 6.88 -5.58 -2.45
CA ALA A 40 6.59 -5.02 -3.77
C ALA A 40 5.13 -4.59 -3.92
N PHE A 41 4.18 -5.41 -3.44
CA PHE A 41 2.77 -5.02 -3.42
C PHE A 41 2.46 -3.80 -2.54
N ALA A 42 3.18 -3.61 -1.44
CA ALA A 42 3.03 -2.42 -0.60
C ALA A 42 3.59 -1.19 -1.32
N GLU A 43 4.76 -1.30 -1.94
CA GLU A 43 5.39 -0.24 -2.73
C GLU A 43 4.51 0.17 -3.91
N ASP A 44 3.97 -0.78 -4.67
CA ASP A 44 3.05 -0.53 -5.78
C ASP A 44 1.78 0.20 -5.31
N THR A 45 1.25 -0.21 -4.14
CA THR A 45 0.06 0.43 -3.55
C THR A 45 0.36 1.88 -3.15
N VAL A 46 1.50 2.12 -2.49
CA VAL A 46 1.91 3.48 -2.09
C VAL A 46 2.19 4.34 -3.31
N GLY A 47 2.83 3.79 -4.35
CA GLY A 47 3.05 4.49 -5.62
C GLY A 47 1.73 4.97 -6.24
N ALA A 48 0.75 4.07 -6.38
CA ALA A 48 -0.57 4.43 -6.89
C ALA A 48 -1.31 5.46 -6.01
N VAL A 49 -1.13 5.38 -4.68
CA VAL A 49 -1.70 6.37 -3.74
C VAL A 49 -1.08 7.74 -3.95
N LEU A 50 0.25 7.82 -4.14
CA LEU A 50 0.95 9.09 -4.35
C LEU A 50 0.65 9.74 -5.71
N GLU A 51 0.20 8.98 -6.70
CA GLU A 51 -0.28 9.50 -7.98
C GLU A 51 -1.71 10.09 -7.90
N CYS A 52 -2.45 9.81 -6.83
CA CYS A 52 -3.80 10.35 -6.64
C CYS A 52 -3.75 11.83 -6.24
N ALA A 53 -4.16 12.73 -7.15
CA ALA A 53 -4.10 14.18 -6.94
C ALA A 53 -4.84 14.70 -5.68
N ARG A 54 -5.79 13.94 -5.14
CA ARG A 54 -6.52 14.29 -3.91
C ARG A 54 -5.86 13.74 -2.64
N VAL A 55 -4.83 12.90 -2.73
CA VAL A 55 -4.12 12.38 -1.56
C VAL A 55 -3.00 13.36 -1.21
N ARG A 56 -3.03 13.85 0.02
CA ARG A 56 -2.05 14.82 0.56
C ARG A 56 -0.90 14.12 1.27
N GLU A 57 -1.17 12.96 1.84
CA GLU A 57 -0.22 12.22 2.66
C GLU A 57 -0.53 10.72 2.62
N ALA A 58 0.53 9.91 2.61
CA ALA A 58 0.45 8.47 2.82
C ALA A 58 1.28 8.08 4.05
N VAL A 59 0.67 7.34 4.97
CA VAL A 59 1.32 6.78 6.16
C VAL A 59 1.33 5.26 6.04
N VAL A 60 2.48 4.62 6.25
CA VAL A 60 2.70 3.17 6.11
C VAL A 60 3.02 2.51 7.44
#